data_AF-A3W8C4-F1
#
_entry.id   AF-A3W8C4-F1
#
_cell.length_a   1.000
_cell.length_b   1.000
_cell.length_c   1.000
_cell.angle_alpha   90.00
_cell.angle_beta   90.00
_cell.angle_gamma   90.00
#
_symmetry.space_group_name_H-M   'P 1'
#
loop_
_entity.id
_entity.type
_entity.pdbx_description
1 polymer ?
#
loop_
_entity_poly.entity_id
_entity_poly.type
_entity_poly.pdbx_seq_one_letter_code
_entity_poly.pdbx_strand_id
1 'polypeptide(L)' 'MTNTCTELDRLQHQIGQADVESRHRLEPQLRRMIERLRAEGLAVPDQTKSLHEVLLCEAIEAQFENMPV' A
#
# COMPACT_ATOMS: atom_id res chain seq x y z
N MET A 1 -2.36 22.72 -1.66
CA MET A 1 -1.65 21.51 -1.21
C MET A 1 -2.67 20.51 -0.69
N THR A 2 -3.42 19.86 -1.59
CA THR A 2 -4.46 18.87 -1.26
C THR A 2 -4.33 17.58 -2.08
N ASN A 3 -3.39 17.53 -3.03
CA ASN A 3 -3.23 16.40 -3.95
C ASN A 3 -2.82 15.10 -3.24
N THR A 4 -1.96 15.15 -2.21
CA THR A 4 -1.41 13.94 -1.58
C THR A 4 -2.49 13.06 -0.95
N CYS A 5 -3.50 13.64 -0.29
CA CYS A 5 -4.61 12.87 0.30
C CYS A 5 -5.54 12.28 -0.77
N THR A 6 -5.82 13.04 -1.84
CA THR A 6 -6.65 12.56 -2.96
C THR A 6 -5.96 11.45 -3.76
N GLU A 7 -4.66 11.56 -3.96
CA GLU A 7 -3.88 10.48 -4.57
C GLU A 7 -3.84 9.24 -3.68
N LEU A 8 -3.79 9.42 -2.35
CA LEU A 8 -3.79 8.30 -1.41
C LEU A 8 -5.12 7.55 -1.46
N ASP A 9 -6.22 8.30 -1.48
CA ASP A 9 -7.57 7.76 -1.57
C ASP A 9 -7.76 6.96 -2.87
N ARG A 10 -7.32 7.52 -4.00
CA ARG A 10 -7.31 6.80 -5.28
C ARG A 10 -6.47 5.53 -5.25
N LEU A 11 -5.27 5.61 -4.67
CA LEU A 11 -4.38 4.46 -4.57
C LEU A 11 -5.01 3.37 -3.69
N GLN A 12 -5.63 3.73 -2.56
CA GLN A 12 -6.37 2.79 -1.71
C GLN A 12 -7.53 2.16 -2.46
N HIS A 13 -8.29 2.94 -3.21
CA HIS A 13 -9.41 2.44 -3.99
C HIS A 13 -8.94 1.47 -5.08
N GLN A 14 -7.81 1.78 -5.75
CA GLN A 14 -7.19 0.86 -6.71
C GLN A 14 -6.71 -0.43 -6.05
N ILE A 15 -6.08 -0.35 -4.88
CA ILE A 15 -5.64 -1.53 -4.13
C ILE A 15 -6.83 -2.39 -3.71
N GLY A 16 -7.93 -1.78 -3.25
CA GLY A 16 -9.15 -2.48 -2.86
C GLY A 16 -9.89 -3.12 -4.04
N GLN A 17 -9.67 -2.63 -5.26
CA GLN A 17 -10.21 -3.22 -6.51
C GLN A 17 -9.24 -4.18 -7.19
N ALA A 18 -7.96 -4.17 -6.80
CA ALA A 18 -6.93 -5.03 -7.39
C ALA A 18 -6.92 -6.40 -6.71
N ASP A 19 -6.68 -7.44 -7.51
CA ASP A 19 -6.49 -8.80 -7.02
C ASP A 19 -5.28 -8.93 -6.08
N VAL A 20 -5.34 -9.91 -5.18
CA VAL A 20 -4.27 -10.32 -4.25
C VAL A 20 -2.90 -10.41 -4.93
N GLU A 21 -2.87 -10.98 -6.14
CA GLU A 21 -1.66 -11.16 -6.94
C GLU A 21 -1.12 -9.89 -7.60
N SER A 22 -1.89 -8.80 -7.61
CA SER A 22 -1.46 -7.51 -8.18
C SER A 22 -1.30 -6.44 -7.12
N ARG A 23 -2.06 -6.52 -6.02
CA ARG A 23 -2.09 -5.52 -4.96
C ARG A 23 -0.78 -5.46 -4.17
N HIS A 24 -0.09 -6.59 -3.97
CA HIS A 24 1.22 -6.60 -3.31
C HIS A 24 2.28 -5.79 -4.07
N ARG A 25 2.12 -5.62 -5.39
CA ARG A 25 3.00 -4.75 -6.20
C ARG A 25 2.80 -3.26 -5.92
N LEU A 26 1.65 -2.90 -5.33
CA LEU A 26 1.32 -1.53 -4.94
C LEU A 26 1.81 -1.19 -3.52
N GLU A 27 2.24 -2.19 -2.72
CA GLU A 27 2.84 -1.99 -1.39
C GLU A 27 3.94 -0.92 -1.38
N PRO A 28 5.00 -1.01 -2.22
CA PRO A 28 6.08 -0.03 -2.18
C PRO A 28 5.62 1.37 -2.60
N GLN A 29 4.57 1.46 -3.42
CA GLN A 29 3.97 2.74 -3.84
C GLN A 29 3.16 3.35 -2.69
N LEU A 30 2.35 2.55 -2.00
CA LEU A 30 1.59 2.94 -0.81
C LEU A 30 2.51 3.39 0.32
N ARG A 31 3.58 2.63 0.57
CA ARG A 31 4.60 2.96 1.57
C ARG A 31 5.22 4.34 1.32
N ARG A 32 5.63 4.63 0.08
CA ARG A 32 6.18 5.95 -0.27
C ARG A 32 5.18 7.08 -0.03
N MET A 33 3.90 6.86 -0.29
CA MET A 33 2.85 7.84 0.02
C MET A 33 2.67 8.06 1.53
N ILE A 34 2.70 6.99 2.32
CA ILE A 34 2.66 7.07 3.79
C ILE A 34 3.86 7.87 4.31
N GLU A 35 5.07 7.57 3.84
CA GLU A 35 6.29 8.28 4.22
C GLU A 35 6.21 9.76 3.84
N ARG A 36 5.68 10.07 2.66
CA ARG A 36 5.45 11.44 2.21
C ARG A 36 4.43 12.18 3.08
N LEU A 37 3.30 11.54 3.42
CA LEU A 37 2.30 12.13 4.31
C LEU A 37 2.91 12.45 5.68
N ARG A 38 3.70 11.52 6.24
CA ARG A 38 4.42 11.76 7.49
C ARG A 38 5.43 12.91 7.36
N ALA A 39 6.17 12.98 6.25
CA ALA A 39 7.12 14.06 5.99
C ALA A 39 6.43 15.43 5.83
N GLU A 40 5.22 15.45 5.27
CA GLU A 40 4.38 16.65 5.18
C GLU A 40 3.66 16.99 6.50
N GLY A 41 3.80 16.17 7.56
CA GLY A 41 3.12 16.34 8.84
C GLY A 41 1.62 16.00 8.80
N LEU A 42 1.19 15.28 7.76
CA LEU A 42 -0.19 14.86 7.55
C LEU A 42 -0.47 13.54 8.26
N ALA A 43 -1.69 13.42 8.81
CA ALA A 43 -2.14 12.20 9.44
C ALA A 43 -2.34 11.10 8.38
N VAL A 44 -1.78 9.92 8.65
CA VAL A 44 -1.97 8.73 7.82
C VAL A 44 -3.25 8.03 8.30
N PRO A 45 -4.26 7.84 7.45
CA PRO A 45 -5.49 7.14 7.82
C PRO A 45 -5.21 5.71 8.30
N ASP A 46 -5.95 5.25 9.30
CA ASP A 46 -5.76 3.88 9.82
C ASP A 46 -6.10 2.82 8.78
N GLN A 47 -7.07 3.10 7.90
CA GLN A 47 -7.40 2.24 6.76
C GLN A 47 -6.17 2.01 5.85
N THR A 48 -5.36 3.04 5.62
CA THR A 48 -4.12 2.95 4.84
C THR A 48 -3.07 2.08 5.54
N LYS A 49 -2.95 2.18 6.86
CA LYS A 49 -2.00 1.39 7.65
C LYS A 49 -2.38 -0.09 7.64
N SER A 50 -3.65 -0.40 7.90
CA SER A 50 -4.15 -1.78 7.82
C SER A 50 -3.92 -2.37 6.44
N LEU A 51 -4.20 -1.60 5.38
CA LEU A 51 -3.97 -2.03 4.01
C LEU A 51 -2.49 -2.33 3.75
N HIS A 52 -1.59 -1.45 4.18
CA HIS A 52 -0.15 -1.65 4.04
C HIS A 52 0.35 -2.91 4.75
N GLU A 53 -0.14 -3.21 5.96
CA GLU A 53 0.21 -4.45 6.68
C GLU A 53 -0.26 -5.70 5.94
N VAL A 54 -1.50 -5.70 5.42
CA VAL A 54 -2.03 -6.82 4.63
C VAL A 54 -1.16 -7.06 3.40
N LEU A 55 -0.88 -6.00 2.64
CA LEU A 55 -0.06 -6.10 1.43
C LEU A 55 1.36 -6.57 1.72
N LEU A 56 1.93 -6.15 2.85
CA LEU A 56 3.27 -6.57 3.27
C LEU A 56 3.31 -8.07 3.56
N CYS A 57 2.32 -8.59 4.30
CA CYS A 57 2.20 -10.03 4.55
C CYS A 57 2.10 -10.81 3.23
N GLU A 58 1.25 -10.37 2.30
CA GLU A 58 1.08 -11.04 1.01
C GLU A 58 2.31 -10.95 0.12
N ALA A 59 3.02 -9.81 0.13
CA ALA A 59 4.27 -9.66 -0.62
C ALA A 59 5.36 -10.60 -0.09
N ILE A 60 5.36 -10.83 1.22
CA ILE A 60 6.25 -11.80 1.87
C ILE A 60 5.86 -13.22 1.44
N GLU A 61 4.59 -13.61 1.57
CA GLU A 61 4.10 -14.93 1.16
C GLU A 61 4.36 -15.23 -0.32
N ALA A 62 4.06 -14.28 -1.22
CA ALA A 62 4.31 -14.42 -2.66
C ALA A 62 5.80 -14.54 -3.01
N GLN A 63 6.71 -14.00 -2.17
CA GLN A 63 8.15 -14.17 -2.33
C GLN A 63 8.61 -15.59 -1.96
N PHE A 64 7.95 -16.23 -0.99
CA PHE A 64 8.27 -17.58 -0.56
C PHE A 64 7.62 -18.65 -1.45
N GLU A 65 6.42 -18.41 -1.99
CA GLU A 65 5.71 -19.35 -2.86
C GLU A 65 6.42 -19.59 -4.21
N ASN A 66 7.27 -18.64 -4.65
CA ASN A 66 8.08 -18.76 -5.87
C ASN A 66 9.45 -19.45 -5.66
N MET A 67 9.74 -20.03 -4.50
CA MET A 67 10.93 -20.86 -4.34
C MET A 67 10.67 -22.25 -4.93
N PRO A 68 11.32 -22.63 -6.05
CA PRO A 68 11.24 -24.00 -6.53
C PRO A 68 11.93 -24.91 -5.50
N VAL A 69 11.21 -25.92 -5.02
CA VAL A 69 11.81 -27.11 -4.38
C VAL A 69 12.58 -27.92 -5.41
#